data_AF-A0A8X6GQY3-F1
#
_entry.id   AF-A0A8X6GQY3-F1
#
_cell.length_a   1.000
_cell.length_b   1.000
_cell.length_c   1.000
_cell.angle_alpha   90.00
_cell.angle_beta   90.00
_cell.angle_gamma   90.00
#
_symmetry.space_group_name_H-M   'P 1'
#
loop_
_entity.id
_entity.type
_entity.pdbx_description
1 polymer ?
#
loop_
_entity_poly.entity_id
_entity_poly.type
_entity_poly.pdbx_seq_one_letter_code
_entity_poly.pdbx_strand_id
1 'polypeptide(L)'
;MNPRLDGAFFTAALFTLFLVYSADRQPFPSKQFLRHLNCIAESGLQPYCDEFLSCNNLLPQAYFDAYETCRAEISTGGDGRCSDDEQLYFSRENRSKIHYCILDNVGPVSNGEENQLHPFLTCFDQIRLDCRHILEKENN
;
A
#
# COMPACT_ATOMS: atom_id res chain seq x y z
N MET A 1 -51.26 24.25 15.06
CA MET A 1 -51.03 23.05 14.23
C MET A 1 -49.57 23.07 13.80
N ASN A 2 -48.75 22.18 14.37
CA ASN A 2 -47.33 22.03 14.06
C ASN A 2 -47.15 21.10 12.85
N PRO A 3 -46.19 21.35 11.96
CA PRO A 3 -45.51 20.27 11.25
C PRO A 3 -44.30 19.80 12.08
N ARG A 4 -44.29 18.50 12.40
CA ARG A 4 -43.09 17.73 12.76
C ARG A 4 -42.22 17.65 11.51
N LEU A 5 -40.96 18.07 11.62
CA LEU A 5 -39.93 17.79 10.63
C LEU A 5 -39.15 16.56 11.11
N ASP A 6 -39.40 15.45 10.43
CA ASP A 6 -38.83 14.13 10.71
C ASP A 6 -37.33 14.10 10.42
N GLY A 7 -36.55 13.74 11.44
CA GLY A 7 -35.10 13.59 11.42
C GLY A 7 -34.61 12.33 10.70
N ALA A 8 -34.95 12.18 9.41
CA ALA A 8 -34.60 10.99 8.62
C ALA A 8 -33.54 11.24 7.53
N PHE A 9 -33.01 12.47 7.39
CA PHE A 9 -32.09 12.80 6.29
C PHE A 9 -30.60 12.80 6.65
N PHE A 10 -30.23 12.75 7.94
CA PHE A 10 -28.82 12.85 8.35
C PHE A 10 -28.08 11.52 8.50
N THR A 11 -28.76 10.37 8.47
CA THR A 11 -28.13 9.06 8.70
C THR A 11 -27.68 8.36 7.42
N ALA A 12 -28.22 8.74 6.25
CA ALA A 12 -27.88 8.09 4.98
C ALA A 12 -26.49 8.51 4.44
N ALA A 13 -26.03 9.73 4.72
CA ALA A 13 -24.75 10.24 4.21
C ALA A 13 -23.51 9.66 4.93
N LEU A 14 -23.65 9.24 6.19
CA LEU A 14 -22.57 8.62 6.96
C LEU A 14 -22.33 7.15 6.58
N PHE A 15 -23.39 6.43 6.18
CA PHE A 15 -23.28 5.02 5.77
C PHE A 15 -22.65 4.83 4.38
N THR A 16 -22.87 5.75 3.45
CA THR A 16 -22.22 5.71 2.12
C THR A 16 -20.73 6.04 2.20
N LEU A 17 -20.28 6.90 3.12
CA LEU A 17 -18.85 7.17 3.32
C LEU A 17 -18.09 5.92 3.82
N PHE A 18 -18.72 5.10 4.67
CA PHE A 18 -18.11 3.88 5.20
C PHE A 18 -17.95 2.77 4.14
N LEU A 19 -18.88 2.66 3.20
CA LEU A 19 -18.86 1.61 2.16
C LEU A 19 -17.90 1.93 1.00
N VAL A 20 -17.63 3.21 0.73
CA VAL A 20 -16.63 3.58 -0.30
C VAL A 20 -15.20 3.43 0.22
N TYR A 21 -14.99 3.57 1.53
CA TYR A 21 -13.66 3.41 2.14
C TYR A 21 -13.18 1.95 2.20
N SER A 22 -14.10 0.98 2.19
CA SER A 22 -13.76 -0.45 2.26
C SER A 22 -13.51 -1.11 0.89
N ALA A 23 -13.85 -0.45 -0.22
CA ALA A 23 -13.80 -1.04 -1.56
C ALA A 23 -12.41 -1.04 -2.21
N ASP A 24 -11.42 -0.38 -1.61
CA ASP A 24 -10.08 -0.19 -2.20
C ASP A 24 -8.99 -1.07 -1.58
N ARG A 25 -9.35 -1.93 -0.61
CA ARG A 25 -8.47 -2.99 -0.10
C ARG A 25 -8.39 -4.09 -1.15
N GLN A 26 -7.58 -3.86 -2.17
CA GLN A 26 -7.28 -4.88 -3.16
C GLN A 26 -6.40 -5.95 -2.50
N PRO A 27 -6.64 -7.24 -2.77
CA PRO A 27 -5.77 -8.28 -2.26
C PRO A 27 -4.34 -8.00 -2.70
N PHE A 28 -3.41 -8.11 -1.76
CA PHE A 28 -2.02 -8.33 -2.10
C PHE A 28 -1.94 -9.75 -2.65
N PRO A 29 -1.33 -10.01 -3.83
CA PRO A 29 -0.81 -9.06 -4.81
C PRO A 29 -1.86 -8.49 -5.78
N SER A 30 -1.69 -7.23 -6.18
CA SER A 30 -2.45 -6.64 -7.30
C SER A 30 -1.61 -5.63 -8.07
N LYS A 31 -1.96 -5.37 -9.34
CA LYS A 31 -1.38 -4.25 -10.12
C LYS A 31 -1.52 -2.90 -9.39
N GLN A 32 -2.54 -2.76 -8.54
CA GLN A 32 -2.72 -1.57 -7.72
C GLN A 32 -1.65 -1.43 -6.64
N PHE A 33 -1.24 -2.53 -5.99
CA PHE A 33 -0.14 -2.49 -5.02
C PHE A 33 1.13 -1.89 -5.62
N LEU A 34 1.56 -2.39 -6.79
CA LEU A 34 2.74 -1.88 -7.49
C LEU A 34 2.60 -0.40 -7.87
N ARG A 35 1.41 0.04 -8.29
CA ARG A 35 1.17 1.45 -8.62
C ARG A 35 1.39 2.34 -7.40
N HIS A 36 0.87 1.97 -6.24
CA HIS A 36 1.03 2.74 -5.01
C HIS A 36 2.47 2.68 -4.48
N LEU A 37 3.11 1.52 -4.55
CA LEU A 37 4.53 1.38 -4.17
C LEU A 37 5.44 2.24 -5.06
N ASN A 38 5.19 2.30 -6.37
CA ASN A 38 5.93 3.18 -7.27
C ASN A 38 5.78 4.66 -6.88
N CYS A 39 4.59 5.08 -6.49
CA CYS A 39 4.37 6.45 -6.04
C CYS A 39 5.14 6.78 -4.75
N ILE A 40 5.10 5.90 -3.75
CA ILE A 40 5.88 6.06 -2.52
C ILE A 40 7.37 6.16 -2.85
N ALA A 41 7.87 5.21 -3.64
CA ALA A 41 9.27 5.11 -4.00
C ALA A 41 9.80 6.31 -4.80
N GLU A 42 8.95 6.94 -5.60
CA GLU A 42 9.29 8.06 -6.48
C GLU A 42 8.95 9.42 -5.89
N SER A 43 8.34 9.46 -4.69
CA SER A 43 7.87 10.70 -4.07
C SER A 43 8.99 11.68 -3.69
N GLY A 44 10.24 11.22 -3.61
CA GLY A 44 11.36 11.99 -3.05
C GLY A 44 11.25 12.26 -1.55
N LEU A 45 10.30 11.61 -0.86
CA LEU A 45 10.00 11.85 0.56
C LEU A 45 10.38 10.63 1.41
N GLN A 46 11.58 10.69 1.99
CA GLN A 46 12.11 9.63 2.86
C GLN A 46 11.16 9.14 3.95
N PRO A 47 10.38 9.98 4.66
CA PRO A 47 9.46 9.50 5.70
C PRO A 47 8.46 8.44 5.21
N TYR A 48 7.97 8.56 3.97
CA TYR A 48 7.03 7.58 3.41
C TYR A 48 7.70 6.24 3.07
N CYS A 49 8.97 6.28 2.69
CA CYS A 49 9.73 5.07 2.42
C CYS A 49 10.16 4.37 3.70
N ASP A 50 10.52 5.13 4.74
CA ASP A 50 10.76 4.58 6.09
C ASP A 50 9.50 3.94 6.66
N GLU A 51 8.34 4.60 6.51
CA GLU A 51 7.06 4.06 6.97
C GLU A 51 6.68 2.79 6.19
N PHE A 52 6.86 2.78 4.87
CA PHE A 52 6.65 1.58 4.06
C PHE A 52 7.57 0.42 4.49
N LEU A 53 8.85 0.70 4.72
CA LEU A 53 9.80 -0.29 5.22
C LEU A 53 9.38 -0.82 6.59
N SER A 54 8.89 0.05 7.47
CA SER A 54 8.33 -0.33 8.77
C SER A 54 7.09 -1.23 8.63
N CYS A 55 6.20 -0.95 7.67
CA CYS A 55 5.03 -1.80 7.41
C CYS A 55 5.43 -3.24 7.03
N ASN A 56 6.57 -3.47 6.38
CA ASN A 56 7.01 -4.82 6.01
C ASN A 56 7.23 -5.72 7.24
N ASN A 57 7.47 -5.16 8.43
CA ASN A 57 7.55 -5.93 9.69
C ASN A 57 6.20 -6.53 10.12
N LEU A 58 5.10 -6.12 9.47
CA LEU A 58 3.75 -6.65 9.71
C LEU A 58 3.38 -7.76 8.72
N LEU A 59 4.29 -8.13 7.81
CA LEU A 59 4.07 -9.26 6.92
C LEU A 59 4.04 -10.56 7.73
N PRO A 60 3.16 -11.52 7.39
CA PRO A 60 3.26 -12.88 7.92
C PRO A 60 4.63 -13.47 7.59
N GLN A 61 5.16 -14.33 8.47
CA GLN A 61 6.54 -14.83 8.38
C GLN A 61 6.92 -15.34 6.98
N ALA A 62 6.07 -16.15 6.34
CA ALA A 62 6.35 -16.67 4.99
C ALA A 62 6.53 -15.55 3.94
N TYR A 63 5.74 -14.48 4.03
CA TYR A 63 5.86 -13.32 3.15
C TYR A 63 7.06 -12.47 3.50
N PHE A 64 7.37 -12.32 4.78
CA PHE A 64 8.56 -11.60 5.24
C PHE A 64 9.85 -12.29 4.78
N ASP A 65 9.95 -13.61 4.95
CA ASP A 65 11.11 -14.40 4.52
C ASP A 65 11.31 -14.33 2.99
N ALA A 66 10.21 -14.43 2.23
CA ALA A 66 10.24 -14.25 0.78
C ALA A 66 10.65 -12.82 0.40
N TYR A 67 10.15 -11.80 1.10
CA TYR A 67 10.53 -10.41 0.91
C TYR A 67 12.02 -10.18 1.15
N GLU A 68 12.58 -10.68 2.26
CA GLU A 68 13.99 -10.56 2.60
C GLU A 68 14.88 -11.29 1.59
N THR A 69 14.45 -12.46 1.11
CA THR A 69 15.19 -13.19 0.08
C THR A 69 15.19 -12.41 -1.24
N CYS A 70 14.01 -12.03 -1.72
CA CYS A 70 13.85 -11.34 -3.00
C CYS A 70 14.48 -9.95 -3.02
N ARG A 71 14.40 -9.18 -1.91
CA ARG A 71 15.07 -7.88 -1.81
C ARG A 71 16.58 -8.03 -1.93
N ALA A 72 17.17 -9.03 -1.27
CA ALA A 72 18.62 -9.20 -1.22
C ALA A 72 19.17 -9.61 -2.59
N GLU A 73 18.44 -10.45 -3.32
CA GLU A 73 18.83 -10.90 -4.66
C GLU A 73 18.72 -9.78 -5.72
N ILE A 74 17.68 -8.94 -5.64
CA ILE A 74 17.37 -7.96 -6.69
C ILE A 74 17.96 -6.58 -6.36
N SER A 75 18.06 -6.24 -5.09
CA SER A 75 18.46 -4.93 -4.58
C SER A 75 19.82 -5.02 -3.87
N THR A 76 20.86 -5.36 -4.63
CA THR A 76 22.21 -5.65 -4.09
C THR A 76 22.91 -4.44 -3.44
N GLY A 77 22.38 -3.23 -3.64
CA GLY A 77 22.85 -1.98 -3.01
C GLY A 77 22.13 -1.62 -1.72
N GLY A 78 21.27 -2.50 -1.19
CA GLY A 78 20.34 -2.18 -0.10
C GLY A 78 19.01 -1.67 -0.65
N ASP A 79 18.26 -0.94 0.16
CA ASP A 79 16.88 -0.54 -0.17
C ASP A 79 16.80 0.72 -1.01
N GLY A 80 17.91 1.44 -1.14
CA GLY A 80 17.92 2.82 -1.59
C GLY A 80 17.19 3.75 -0.62
N ARG A 81 16.94 4.97 -1.09
CA ARG A 81 16.25 6.04 -0.36
C ARG A 81 15.17 6.64 -1.23
N CYS A 82 14.31 7.43 -0.62
CA CYS A 82 13.40 8.30 -1.37
C CYS A 82 13.90 9.73 -1.19
N SER A 83 14.72 10.13 -2.15
CA SER A 83 15.27 11.48 -2.32
C SER A 83 15.04 11.93 -3.76
N ASP A 84 15.50 13.13 -4.10
CA ASP A 84 15.36 13.66 -5.47
C ASP A 84 16.16 12.84 -6.51
N ASP A 85 17.21 12.14 -6.06
CA ASP A 85 18.17 11.42 -6.89
C ASP A 85 18.15 9.89 -6.70
N GLU A 86 17.44 9.41 -5.69
CA GLU A 86 17.34 7.99 -5.35
C GLU A 86 15.89 7.61 -5.08
N GLN A 87 15.52 6.39 -5.48
CA GLN A 87 14.19 5.84 -5.24
C GLN A 87 14.29 4.51 -4.50
N LEU A 88 13.28 4.19 -3.70
CA LEU A 88 13.20 2.91 -3.00
C LEU A 88 13.24 1.75 -4.02
N TYR A 89 14.19 0.84 -3.82
CA TYR A 89 14.56 -0.27 -4.68
C TYR A 89 15.09 0.13 -6.06
N PHE A 90 15.62 1.34 -6.21
CA PHE A 90 16.35 1.88 -7.37
C PHE A 90 15.59 2.03 -8.70
N SER A 91 14.53 1.26 -8.96
CA SER A 91 13.72 1.36 -10.18
C SER A 91 12.34 0.70 -10.08
N ARG A 92 11.39 1.15 -10.91
CA ARG A 92 10.09 0.47 -11.09
C ARG A 92 10.25 -1.00 -11.48
N GLU A 93 11.27 -1.30 -12.28
CA GLU A 93 11.57 -2.67 -12.71
C GLU A 93 11.97 -3.54 -11.53
N ASN A 94 12.89 -3.07 -10.68
CA ASN A 94 13.32 -3.79 -9.48
C ASN A 94 12.15 -4.01 -8.51
N ARG A 95 11.32 -2.99 -8.28
CA ARG A 95 10.09 -3.13 -7.48
C ARG A 95 9.15 -4.20 -8.00
N SER A 96 8.99 -4.25 -9.32
CA SER A 96 8.17 -5.27 -9.96
C SER A 96 8.80 -6.66 -9.83
N LYS A 97 10.11 -6.78 -10.03
CA LYS A 97 10.84 -8.05 -9.85
C LYS A 97 10.74 -8.57 -8.41
N ILE A 98 10.93 -7.70 -7.41
CA ILE A 98 10.81 -8.08 -5.99
C ILE A 98 9.39 -8.58 -5.73
N HIS A 99 8.38 -7.84 -6.19
CA HIS A 99 6.99 -8.22 -6.04
C HIS A 99 6.69 -9.60 -6.65
N TYR A 100 7.10 -9.85 -7.89
CA TYR A 100 6.85 -11.15 -8.54
C TYR A 100 7.67 -12.29 -7.90
N CYS A 101 8.91 -12.02 -7.46
CA CYS A 101 9.72 -12.99 -6.75
C CYS A 101 9.06 -13.45 -5.44
N ILE A 102 8.45 -12.54 -4.67
CA ILE A 102 7.73 -12.90 -3.44
C ILE A 102 6.60 -13.88 -3.76
N LEU A 103 5.86 -13.62 -4.83
CA LEU A 103 4.74 -14.45 -5.28
C LEU A 103 5.15 -15.83 -5.75
N ASP A 104 6.28 -15.93 -6.44
CA ASP A 104 6.82 -17.22 -6.85
C ASP A 104 7.23 -18.07 -5.64
N ASN A 105 7.62 -17.44 -4.53
CA ASN A 105 8.02 -18.12 -3.30
C ASN A 105 6.85 -18.53 -2.40
N VAL A 106 5.83 -17.68 -2.25
CA VAL A 106 4.71 -17.92 -1.33
C VAL A 106 3.46 -18.48 -2.01
N GLY A 107 3.38 -18.40 -3.34
CA GLY A 107 2.19 -18.73 -4.11
C GLY A 107 1.11 -17.63 -4.03
N PRO A 108 -0.05 -17.84 -4.69
CA PRO A 108 -1.18 -16.92 -4.60
C PRO A 108 -1.83 -16.98 -3.22
N VAL A 109 -2.21 -15.81 -2.69
CA VAL A 109 -2.88 -15.68 -1.40
C VAL A 109 -4.18 -16.48 -1.38
N SER A 110 -4.28 -17.44 -0.47
CA SER A 110 -5.52 -18.16 -0.23
C SER A 110 -6.48 -17.34 0.65
N ASN A 111 -7.79 -17.63 0.57
CA ASN A 111 -8.82 -16.93 1.36
C ASN A 111 -8.57 -16.95 2.89
N GLY A 112 -7.73 -17.87 3.40
CA GLY A 112 -7.35 -17.93 4.82
C GLY A 112 -6.17 -17.03 5.20
N GLU A 113 -5.33 -16.65 4.22
CA GLU A 113 -4.10 -15.87 4.42
C GLU A 113 -4.33 -14.37 4.25
N GLU A 114 -5.41 -13.98 3.59
CA GLU A 114 -5.80 -12.57 3.40
C GLU A 114 -5.97 -11.84 4.75
N ASN A 115 -6.52 -12.52 5.76
CA ASN A 115 -6.62 -12.00 7.12
C ASN A 115 -5.26 -11.78 7.78
N GLN A 116 -4.25 -12.58 7.42
CA GLN A 116 -2.90 -12.46 7.98
C GLN A 116 -2.15 -11.27 7.35
N LEU A 117 -2.46 -10.93 6.10
CA LEU A 117 -1.94 -9.75 5.42
C LEU A 117 -2.65 -8.45 5.84
N HIS A 118 -3.77 -8.55 6.55
CA HIS A 118 -4.58 -7.39 6.92
C HIS A 118 -3.82 -6.28 7.68
N PRO A 119 -2.93 -6.58 8.66
CA PRO A 119 -2.14 -5.56 9.35
C PRO A 119 -1.19 -4.81 8.40
N PHE A 120 -0.47 -5.55 7.55
CA PHE A 120 0.38 -4.97 6.51
C PHE A 120 -0.41 -4.07 5.55
N LEU A 121 -1.52 -4.57 5.02
CA LEU A 121 -2.38 -3.83 4.09
C LEU A 121 -2.93 -2.54 4.71
N THR A 122 -3.31 -2.59 5.99
CA THR A 122 -3.82 -1.42 6.71
C THR A 122 -2.72 -0.36 6.90
N CYS A 123 -1.50 -0.78 7.23
CA CYS A 123 -0.34 0.11 7.32
C CYS A 123 -0.01 0.73 5.96
N PHE A 124 0.03 -0.09 4.91
CA PHE A 124 0.28 0.36 3.54
C PHE A 124 -0.78 1.35 3.02
N ASP A 125 -2.06 1.10 3.35
CA ASP A 125 -3.17 1.98 2.98
C ASP A 125 -3.09 3.37 3.61
N GLN A 126 -2.50 3.50 4.80
CA GLN A 126 -2.31 4.81 5.44
C GLN A 126 -1.34 5.68 4.63
N ILE A 127 -0.23 5.09 4.19
CA ILE A 127 0.78 5.76 3.35
C ILE A 127 0.20 6.08 1.96
N ARG A 128 -0.68 5.21 1.45
CA ARG A 128 -1.32 5.36 0.14
C ARG A 128 -2.15 6.63 0.00
N LEU A 129 -2.85 7.02 1.06
CA LEU A 129 -3.73 8.20 1.04
C LEU A 129 -2.93 9.49 0.78
N ASP A 130 -1.69 9.53 1.25
CA ASP A 130 -0.80 10.69 1.09
C ASP A 130 -0.22 10.79 -0.33
N CYS A 131 0.08 9.66 -0.97
CA CYS A 131 0.48 9.62 -2.38
C CYS A 131 -0.55 10.29 -3.31
N ARG A 132 -1.86 10.15 -3.03
CA ARG A 132 -2.91 10.80 -3.82
C ARG A 132 -2.78 12.33 -3.80
N HIS A 133 -2.44 12.89 -2.65
CA HIS A 133 -2.27 14.34 -2.49
C HIS A 133 -0.98 14.87 -3.14
N ILE A 134 0.08 14.05 -3.26
CA ILE A 134 1.31 14.40 -3.99
C ILE A 134 1.03 14.49 -5.50
N LEU A 135 0.36 13.48 -6.06
CA LEU A 135 0.01 13.44 -7.49
C LEU A 135 -0.93 14.57 -7.92
N GLU A 136 -1.77 15.07 -7.02
CA GLU A 136 -2.65 16.22 -7.28
C GLU A 136 -1.90 17.56 -7.28
N LYS A 137 -0.78 17.68 -6.57
CA LYS A 137 0.05 18.90 -6.52
C LYS A 137 0.97 19.07 -7.71
N GLU A 138 1.39 17.99 -8.37
CA GLU A 138 2.26 18.05 -9.55
C GLU A 138 1.49 18.31 -10.87
N ASN A 139 0.15 18.17 -10.85
CA ASN A 139 -0.72 18.37 -12.02
C ASN A 139 -1.45 19.74 -12.02
N ASN A 140 -1.12 20.64 -11.08
CA ASN A 140 -1.63 22.02 -10.97
C ASN A 140 -0.46 23.01 -10.90
#